data_AF-A0A259MI89-F1
#
_entry.id   AF-A0A259MI89-F1
#
_cell.length_a   1.000
_cell.length_b   1.000
_cell.length_c   1.000
_cell.angle_alpha   90.00
_cell.angle_beta   90.00
_cell.angle_gamma   90.00
#
_symmetry.space_group_name_H-M   'P 1'
#
loop_
_entity.id
_entity.type
_entity.pdbx_description
1 polymer ?
#
loop_
_entity_poly.entity_id
_entity_poly.type
_entity_poly.pdbx_seq_one_letter_code
_entity_poly.pdbx_strand_id
1 'polypeptide(L)'
;MDSSVNPLRTLPAAQRFQLMLFLSVMWTNIFCLSAGAWIWYGELIAFHVLVSAGIVITGLVFHQASRTSAYRTYRHFPLKDGTARYDDVWGG
;
A
#
# COMPACT_ATOMS: atom_id res chain seq x y z
N MET A 1 33.56 15.15 22.89
CA MET A 1 33.96 13.93 22.18
C MET A 1 35.33 13.54 22.71
N ASP A 2 35.41 12.47 23.48
CA ASP A 2 36.68 12.02 24.05
C ASP A 2 37.52 11.37 22.95
N SER A 3 38.67 11.98 22.64
CA SER A 3 39.60 11.50 21.63
C SER A 3 40.26 10.17 22.01
N SER A 4 40.27 9.84 23.31
CA SER A 4 40.85 8.60 23.85
C SER A 4 39.97 7.37 23.65
N VAL A 5 38.68 7.54 23.31
CA VAL A 5 37.72 6.43 23.13
C VAL A 5 37.38 6.18 21.66
N ASN A 6 37.67 7.14 20.76
CA ASN A 6 37.34 7.05 19.33
C ASN A 6 37.98 5.81 18.66
N PRO A 7 37.20 4.97 17.95
CA PRO A 7 37.73 3.87 17.13
C PRO A 7 38.73 4.32 16.06
N LEU A 8 38.63 5.57 15.60
CA LEU A 8 39.51 6.17 14.61
C LEU A 8 40.79 6.78 15.22
N ARG A 9 41.07 6.52 16.50
CA ARG A 9 42.21 7.10 17.24
C ARG A 9 43.60 6.70 16.74
N THR A 10 43.69 5.78 15.80
CA THR A 10 44.96 5.31 15.22
C THR A 10 45.40 6.18 14.04
N LEU A 11 44.49 6.93 13.40
CA LEU A 11 44.80 7.76 12.22
C LEU A 11 45.30 9.16 12.61
N PRO A 12 46.02 9.92 11.77
CA PRO A 12 46.37 11.31 12.05
C PRO A 12 45.14 12.19 12.30
N ALA A 13 45.23 13.17 13.21
CA ALA A 13 44.08 13.96 13.67
C ALA A 13 43.29 14.65 12.53
N ALA A 14 43.99 15.15 11.50
CA ALA A 14 43.37 15.76 10.32
C ALA A 14 42.49 14.76 9.54
N GLN A 15 42.94 13.52 9.38
CA GLN A 15 42.21 12.48 8.67
C GLN A 15 40.98 12.00 9.46
N ARG A 16 41.08 11.96 10.80
CA ARG A 16 39.93 11.69 11.68
C ARG A 16 38.84 12.74 11.50
N PHE A 17 39.22 14.02 11.46
CA PHE A 17 38.29 15.13 11.30
C PHE A 17 37.60 15.07 9.93
N GLN A 18 38.36 14.82 8.86
CA GLN A 18 37.80 14.68 7.52
C GLN A 18 36.79 13.53 7.42
N LEU A 19 37.11 12.35 7.99
CA LEU A 19 36.19 11.21 8.01
C LEU A 19 34.92 11.50 8.81
N MET A 20 35.03 12.16 9.96
CA MET A 20 33.87 12.54 10.77
C MET A 20 33.00 13.59 10.08
N LEU A 21 33.60 14.56 9.38
CA LEU A 21 32.87 15.52 8.55
C LEU A 21 32.16 14.87 7.37
N PHE A 22 32.85 14.00 6.62
CA PHE A 22 32.25 13.27 5.51
C PHE A 22 31.07 12.43 5.98
N LEU A 23 31.24 11.71 7.08
CA LEU A 23 30.17 10.91 7.65
C LEU A 23 28.98 11.78 8.07
N SER A 24 29.24 12.92 8.71
CA SER A 24 28.18 13.87 9.09
C SER A 24 27.42 14.39 7.87
N VAL A 25 28.12 14.88 6.85
CA VAL A 25 27.51 15.46 5.64
C VAL A 25 26.74 14.39 4.84
N MET A 26 27.26 13.16 4.78
CA MET A 26 26.57 12.04 4.14
C MET A 26 25.23 11.77 4.83
N TRP A 27 25.23 11.59 6.16
CA TRP A 27 24.02 11.31 6.91
C TRP A 27 23.02 12.47 6.87
N THR A 28 23.48 13.72 6.99
CA THR A 28 22.59 14.89 6.82
C THR A 28 21.94 14.91 5.45
N ASN A 29 22.70 14.65 4.37
CA ASN A 29 22.12 14.58 3.03
C ASN A 29 21.09 13.46 2.89
N ILE A 30 21.39 12.25 3.40
CA ILE A 30 20.45 11.12 3.37
C ILE A 30 19.14 11.52 4.08
N PHE A 31 19.23 12.13 5.26
CA PHE A 31 18.03 12.54 6.01
C PHE A 31 17.25 13.64 5.32
N CYS A 32 17.92 14.69 4.83
CA CYS A 32 17.27 15.78 4.13
C CYS A 32 16.60 15.32 2.83
N LEU A 33 17.30 14.50 2.03
CA LEU A 33 16.75 13.96 0.78
C LEU A 33 15.61 12.97 1.05
N SER A 34 15.74 12.11 2.06
CA SER A 34 14.66 11.16 2.41
C SER A 34 13.42 11.87 2.93
N ALA A 35 13.58 12.86 3.82
CA ALA A 35 12.48 13.67 4.31
C ALA A 35 11.84 14.50 3.18
N GLY A 36 12.65 15.10 2.31
CA GLY A 36 12.16 15.81 1.12
C GLY A 36 11.40 14.87 0.17
N ALA A 37 11.95 13.70 -0.14
CA ALA A 37 11.30 12.70 -0.98
C ALA A 37 9.97 12.23 -0.38
N TRP A 38 9.90 12.05 0.94
CA TRP A 38 8.66 11.70 1.63
C TRP A 38 7.60 12.81 1.53
N ILE A 39 7.97 14.07 1.73
CA ILE A 39 7.04 15.21 1.62
C ILE A 39 6.49 15.35 0.19
N TRP A 40 7.34 15.23 -0.83
CA TRP A 40 6.94 15.48 -2.22
C TRP A 40 6.33 14.26 -2.92
N TYR A 41 6.85 13.06 -2.66
CA TYR A 41 6.47 11.83 -3.35
C TYR A 41 5.85 10.77 -2.42
N GLY A 42 6.06 10.87 -1.11
CA GLY A 42 5.50 9.92 -0.15
C GLY A 42 3.97 9.95 -0.12
N GLU A 43 3.37 11.14 -0.13
CA GLU A 43 1.90 11.29 -0.22
C GLU A 43 1.36 10.71 -1.53
N LEU A 44 2.04 10.97 -2.65
CA LEU A 44 1.65 10.44 -3.96
C LEU A 44 1.66 8.90 -3.95
N ILE A 45 2.76 8.29 -3.49
CA ILE A 45 2.89 6.82 -3.42
C ILE A 45 1.87 6.23 -2.45
N ALA A 46 1.71 6.82 -1.25
CA ALA A 46 0.74 6.38 -0.26
C ALA A 46 -0.69 6.43 -0.80
N PHE A 47 -1.05 7.51 -1.51
CA PHE A 47 -2.34 7.64 -2.17
C PHE A 47 -2.55 6.55 -3.23
N HIS A 48 -1.57 6.29 -4.09
CA HIS A 48 -1.69 5.24 -5.11
C HIS A 48 -1.83 3.84 -4.50
N VAL A 49 -1.10 3.55 -3.42
CA VAL A 49 -1.23 2.29 -2.67
C VAL A 49 -2.63 2.17 -2.05
N LEU A 50 -3.16 3.23 -1.46
CA LEU A 50 -4.51 3.24 -0.90
C LEU A 50 -5.58 3.06 -1.99
N VAL A 51 -5.46 3.73 -3.13
CA VAL A 51 -6.37 3.58 -4.27
C VAL A 51 -6.33 2.14 -4.80
N SER A 52 -5.13 1.59 -5.00
CA SER A 52 -4.95 0.20 -5.46
C SER A 52 -5.55 -0.79 -4.47
N ALA A 53 -5.32 -0.59 -3.16
CA ALA A 53 -5.93 -1.39 -2.11
C ALA A 53 -7.46 -1.29 -2.12
N GLY A 54 -8.02 -0.09 -2.32
CA GLY A 54 -9.45 0.13 -2.47
C GLY A 54 -10.04 -0.68 -3.62
N ILE A 55 -9.43 -0.62 -4.81
CA ILE A 55 -9.85 -1.38 -5.99
C ILE A 55 -9.82 -2.90 -5.71
N VAL A 56 -8.74 -3.39 -5.10
CA VAL A 56 -8.60 -4.82 -4.76
C VAL A 56 -9.68 -5.25 -3.76
N ILE A 57 -9.90 -4.48 -2.69
CA ILE A 57 -10.91 -4.78 -1.67
C ILE A 57 -12.30 -4.79 -2.30
N THR A 58 -12.64 -3.79 -3.12
CA THR A 58 -13.91 -3.75 -3.85
C THR A 58 -14.09 -4.97 -4.75
N GLY A 59 -13.03 -5.37 -5.48
CA GLY A 59 -13.04 -6.59 -6.28
C GLY A 59 -13.29 -7.85 -5.45
N LEU A 60 -12.64 -7.96 -4.28
CA LEU A 60 -12.86 -9.08 -3.36
C LEU A 60 -14.29 -9.12 -2.81
N VAL A 61 -14.86 -7.97 -2.46
CA VAL A 61 -16.24 -7.86 -1.98
C VAL A 61 -17.23 -8.32 -3.05
N PHE A 62 -17.08 -7.85 -4.29
CA PHE A 62 -17.93 -8.29 -5.39
C PHE A 62 -17.73 -9.77 -5.74
N HIS A 63 -16.50 -10.26 -5.70
CA HIS A 63 -16.21 -11.67 -5.91
C HIS A 63 -16.92 -12.53 -4.85
N GLN A 64 -16.83 -12.15 -3.59
CA GLN A 64 -17.51 -12.84 -2.50
C GLN A 64 -19.02 -12.76 -2.64
N ALA A 65 -19.56 -11.56 -2.91
CA ALA A 65 -21.00 -11.37 -3.15
C ALA A 65 -21.50 -12.20 -4.33
N SER A 66 -20.75 -12.31 -5.43
CA SER A 66 -21.15 -13.12 -6.60
C SER A 66 -21.26 -14.62 -6.28
N ARG A 67 -20.38 -15.15 -5.42
CA ARG A 67 -20.47 -16.54 -4.92
C ARG A 67 -21.68 -16.74 -4.02
N THR A 68 -22.09 -15.70 -3.31
CA THR A 68 -23.29 -15.68 -2.46
C THR A 68 -24.58 -15.48 -3.28
N SER A 69 -24.57 -14.66 -4.33
CA SER A 69 -25.74 -14.42 -5.19
C SER A 69 -26.09 -15.63 -6.06
N ALA A 70 -25.11 -16.47 -6.39
CA ALA A 70 -25.34 -17.73 -7.09
C ALA A 70 -26.25 -18.72 -6.32
N TYR A 71 -26.45 -18.55 -5.00
CA TYR A 71 -27.24 -19.51 -4.21
C TYR A 71 -28.71 -19.14 -3.96
N ARG A 72 -29.24 -17.94 -4.30
CA ARG A 72 -30.65 -17.62 -3.93
C ARG A 72 -31.28 -16.35 -4.51
N THR A 73 -31.06 -15.98 -5.77
CA THR A 73 -32.02 -15.03 -6.38
C THR A 73 -33.32 -15.78 -6.65
N TYR A 74 -34.42 -15.33 -6.06
CA TYR A 74 -35.79 -15.84 -6.26
C TYR A 74 -36.26 -15.85 -7.74
N ARG A 75 -35.42 -15.34 -8.66
CA ARG A 75 -35.57 -15.40 -10.12
C ARG A 75 -35.33 -16.80 -10.72
N HIS A 76 -34.62 -17.69 -10.04
CA HIS A 76 -34.15 -18.96 -10.63
C HIS A 76 -34.83 -20.23 -10.08
N PHE A 77 -35.84 -20.11 -9.23
CA PHE A 77 -36.68 -21.26 -8.92
C PHE A 77 -37.83 -21.31 -9.92
N PRO A 78 -37.77 -22.18 -10.94
CA PRO A 78 -38.93 -22.44 -11.79
C PRO A 78 -40.07 -22.95 -10.91
N LEU A 79 -41.32 -22.55 -11.22
CA LEU A 79 -42.47 -23.26 -10.68
C LEU A 79 -42.40 -24.73 -11.12
N LYS A 80 -43.16 -25.62 -10.48
CA LYS A 80 -43.19 -27.05 -10.84
C LYS A 80 -43.59 -27.30 -12.31
N ASP A 81 -44.13 -26.29 -12.99
CA ASP A 81 -44.52 -26.28 -14.40
C ASP A 81 -43.37 -25.89 -15.36
N GLY A 82 -42.18 -25.55 -14.85
CA GLY A 82 -41.03 -25.17 -15.68
C GLY A 82 -41.04 -23.72 -16.19
N THR A 83 -42.04 -22.92 -15.81
CA THR A 83 -42.14 -21.51 -16.21
C THR A 83 -41.37 -20.59 -15.25
N ALA A 84 -40.95 -19.42 -15.74
CA ALA A 84 -40.38 -18.39 -14.89
C ALA A 84 -41.50 -17.79 -14.02
N ARG A 85 -41.29 -17.72 -12.70
CA ARG A 85 -42.29 -17.36 -11.66
C ARG A 85 -43.01 -16.00 -11.82
N TYR A 86 -42.67 -15.20 -12.82
CA TYR A 86 -43.30 -13.89 -13.10
C TYR A 86 -43.74 -13.72 -14.56
N ASP A 87 -43.70 -14.80 -15.36
CA ASP A 87 -44.18 -14.81 -16.75
C ASP A 87 -45.72 -14.70 -16.80
N ASP A 88 -46.38 -15.25 -15.79
CA ASP A 88 -47.83 -15.23 -15.58
C ASP A 88 -48.40 -13.86 -15.19
N VAL A 89 -47.56 -12.92 -14.72
CA VAL A 89 -48.01 -11.60 -14.25
C VAL A 89 -48.28 -10.61 -15.39
N TRP A 90 -47.73 -10.84 -16.58
CA TRP A 90 -47.83 -9.90 -17.71
C TRP A 90 -48.62 -10.40 -18.92
N GLY A 91 -49.15 -11.63 -18.88
CA GLY A 91 -50.19 -12.10 -19.79
C GLY A 91 -49.69 -12.56 -21.16
N GLY A 92 -49.86 -13.86 -21.41
CA GLY A 92 -49.75 -14.55 -22.69
C GLY A 92 -50.16 -15.99 -22.55
#